data_AF-A0A7S3XU78-F1
#
_entry.id   AF-A0A7S3XU78-F1
#
_cell.length_a   1.000
_cell.length_b   1.000
_cell.length_c   1.000
_cell.angle_alpha   90.00
_cell.angle_beta   90.00
_cell.angle_gamma   90.00
#
_symmetry.space_group_name_H-M   'P 1'
#
loop_
_entity.id
_entity.type
_entity.pdbx_description
1 polymer ?
#
loop_
_entity_poly.entity_id
_entity_poly.type
_entity_poly.pdbx_seq_one_letter_code
_entity_poly.pdbx_strand_id
1 'polypeptide(L)'
;ALVVDPVLRASTGAGFADEALMRAYREELLPRASVATPNRREATRLVGDGAVAWQAQALGAASACITGGDEAGPLALDWLSTPQAQGWLALPRRDAGNGHGTGCCFATGLAAALARGFVPADAAVLAKMLTTSGLHSATPPGAGAGPVQPRADFIHDPSLLPALFEAEPGAWPTPGACSMRGLYGITDDGRHAAELMAQGVPTVQLRLKRSAADTDWPAR
;
A
#
# COMPACT_ATOMS: atom_id res chain seq x y z
N ALA A 1 -16.32 0.97 4.47
CA ALA A 1 -15.28 1.44 3.53
C ALA A 1 -15.49 0.77 2.19
N LEU A 2 -15.26 1.48 1.07
CA LEU A 2 -15.34 0.97 -0.30
C LEU A 2 -13.95 1.00 -0.94
N VAL A 3 -13.49 -0.13 -1.47
CA VAL A 3 -12.25 -0.20 -2.27
C VAL A 3 -12.65 -0.38 -3.72
N VAL A 4 -12.11 0.45 -4.61
CA VAL A 4 -12.38 0.38 -6.05
C VAL A 4 -11.09 0.02 -6.77
N ASP A 5 -11.08 -1.16 -7.40
CA ASP A 5 -10.02 -1.62 -8.30
C ASP A 5 -10.50 -1.46 -9.76
N PRO A 6 -10.13 -0.37 -10.45
CA PRO A 6 -10.73 -0.03 -11.74
C PRO A 6 -10.09 -0.80 -12.88
N VAL A 7 -10.44 -2.09 -13.00
CA VAL A 7 -9.89 -2.99 -14.02
C VAL A 7 -10.37 -2.55 -15.42
N LEU A 8 -9.47 -1.97 -16.22
CA LEU A 8 -9.81 -1.45 -17.57
C LEU A 8 -9.39 -2.36 -18.73
N ARG A 9 -8.61 -3.42 -18.46
CA ARG A 9 -8.17 -4.40 -19.46
C ARG A 9 -8.00 -5.76 -18.83
N ALA A 10 -8.35 -6.83 -19.55
CA ALA A 10 -7.95 -8.18 -19.13
C ALA A 10 -6.48 -8.43 -19.45
N SER A 11 -5.85 -9.28 -18.64
CA SER A 11 -4.49 -9.79 -18.86
C SER A 11 -4.31 -10.49 -20.21
N THR A 12 -5.41 -10.85 -20.90
CA THR A 12 -5.45 -11.52 -22.21
C THR A 12 -5.58 -10.57 -23.42
N GLY A 13 -5.64 -9.25 -23.20
CA GLY A 13 -5.46 -8.25 -24.25
C GLY A 13 -6.73 -7.62 -24.86
N ALA A 14 -7.92 -8.14 -24.56
CA ALA A 14 -9.19 -7.51 -24.94
C ALA A 14 -9.44 -6.25 -24.10
N GLY A 15 -9.78 -5.13 -24.75
CA GLY A 15 -10.15 -3.88 -24.07
C GLY A 15 -11.57 -4.00 -23.51
N PHE A 16 -11.73 -3.88 -22.19
CA PHE A 16 -13.03 -3.86 -21.51
C PHE A 16 -13.57 -2.43 -21.31
N ALA A 17 -12.71 -1.42 -21.45
CA ALA A 17 -13.05 -0.03 -21.21
C ALA A 17 -13.55 0.67 -22.49
N ASP A 18 -14.86 0.89 -22.55
CA ASP A 18 -15.47 1.91 -23.40
C ASP A 18 -15.67 3.21 -22.62
N GLU A 19 -16.03 4.30 -23.31
CA GLU A 19 -16.27 5.60 -22.65
C GLU A 19 -17.41 5.55 -21.62
N ALA A 20 -18.38 4.66 -21.79
CA ALA A 20 -19.47 4.49 -20.84
C ALA A 20 -18.97 3.94 -19.50
N LEU A 21 -18.10 2.93 -19.52
CA LEU A 21 -17.45 2.37 -18.33
C LEU A 21 -16.53 3.41 -17.67
N MET A 22 -15.75 4.14 -18.45
CA MET A 22 -14.89 5.20 -17.93
C MET A 22 -15.69 6.28 -17.20
N ARG A 23 -16.82 6.70 -17.78
CA ARG A 23 -17.75 7.64 -17.15
C ARG A 23 -18.32 7.07 -15.85
N ALA A 24 -18.77 5.82 -15.84
CA ALA A 24 -19.27 5.18 -14.63
C ALA A 24 -18.23 5.14 -13.50
N TYR A 25 -16.96 4.87 -13.81
CA TYR A 25 -15.89 4.96 -12.80
C TYR A 25 -15.74 6.38 -12.25
N ARG A 26 -15.62 7.38 -13.13
CA ARG A 26 -15.35 8.78 -12.75
C ARG A 26 -16.51 9.43 -12.01
N GLU A 27 -17.74 9.20 -12.44
CA GLU A 27 -18.91 9.92 -11.96
C GLU A 27 -19.65 9.16 -10.85
N GLU A 28 -19.59 7.83 -10.82
CA GLU A 28 -20.41 7.02 -9.89
C GLU A 28 -19.59 6.30 -8.83
N LEU A 29 -18.48 5.63 -9.21
CA LEU A 29 -17.74 4.75 -8.31
C LEU A 29 -16.64 5.46 -7.53
N LEU A 30 -15.71 6.15 -8.22
CA LEU A 30 -14.55 6.80 -7.59
C LEU A 30 -14.94 7.87 -6.56
N PRO A 31 -15.96 8.72 -6.78
CA PRO A 31 -16.45 9.67 -5.77
C PRO A 31 -16.89 9.03 -4.45
N ARG A 32 -17.19 7.72 -4.45
CA ARG A 32 -17.63 6.95 -3.29
C ARG A 32 -16.51 6.07 -2.70
N ALA A 33 -15.37 5.99 -3.39
CA ALA A 33 -14.26 5.13 -2.99
C ALA A 33 -13.58 5.68 -1.73
N SER A 34 -13.49 4.83 -0.71
CA SER A 34 -12.60 5.09 0.43
C SER A 34 -11.14 5.00 -0.01
N VAL A 35 -10.81 4.02 -0.86
CA VAL A 35 -9.50 3.89 -1.51
C VAL A 35 -9.68 3.40 -2.95
N ALA A 36 -9.05 4.07 -3.91
CA ALA A 36 -8.91 3.60 -5.29
C ALA A 36 -7.54 2.92 -5.48
N THR A 37 -7.49 1.80 -6.22
CA THR A 37 -6.25 1.04 -6.46
C THR A 37 -5.89 0.88 -7.95
N PRO A 38 -5.97 1.91 -8.79
CA PRO A 38 -5.60 1.77 -10.20
C PRO A 38 -4.12 1.43 -10.36
N ASN A 39 -3.76 0.68 -11.40
CA ASN A 39 -2.37 0.69 -11.87
C ASN A 39 -2.04 2.02 -12.57
N ARG A 40 -0.74 2.29 -12.82
CA ARG A 40 -0.29 3.55 -13.47
C ARG A 40 -1.04 3.86 -14.77
N ARG A 41 -1.31 2.85 -15.61
CA ARG A 41 -2.00 3.02 -16.90
C ARG A 41 -3.48 3.34 -16.72
N GLU A 42 -4.13 2.67 -15.77
CA GLU A 42 -5.52 2.94 -15.39
C GLU A 42 -5.66 4.34 -14.80
N ALA A 43 -4.74 4.75 -13.93
CA ALA A 43 -4.73 6.08 -13.34
C ALA A 43 -4.65 7.16 -14.43
N THR A 44 -3.70 7.07 -15.36
CA THR A 44 -3.61 8.01 -16.49
C THR A 44 -4.91 8.06 -17.30
N ARG A 45 -5.51 6.90 -17.62
CA ARG A 45 -6.78 6.85 -18.36
C ARG A 45 -7.95 7.45 -17.58
N LEU A 46 -8.01 7.23 -16.27
CA LEU A 46 -9.09 7.72 -15.42
C LEU A 46 -9.05 9.24 -15.25
N VAL A 47 -7.86 9.84 -15.10
CA VAL A 47 -7.75 11.29 -14.94
C VAL A 47 -7.83 12.04 -16.28
N GLY A 48 -7.46 11.41 -17.39
CA GLY A 48 -7.42 12.02 -18.71
C GLY A 48 -6.14 12.83 -18.97
N ASP A 49 -6.04 13.39 -20.18
CA ASP A 49 -4.82 14.08 -20.63
C ASP A 49 -4.56 15.37 -19.85
N GLY A 50 -3.31 15.58 -19.41
CA GLY A 50 -2.84 16.84 -18.82
C GLY A 50 -2.92 16.95 -17.28
N ALA A 51 -3.48 15.96 -16.59
CA ALA A 51 -3.58 15.96 -15.13
C ALA A 51 -2.58 15.00 -14.47
N VAL A 52 -2.10 15.39 -13.27
CA VAL A 52 -1.16 14.57 -12.50
C VAL A 52 -1.92 13.41 -11.86
N ALA A 53 -1.83 12.24 -12.49
CA ALA A 53 -2.56 11.03 -12.08
C ALA A 53 -2.21 10.50 -10.68
N TRP A 54 -1.20 11.09 -10.03
CA TRP A 54 -0.67 10.66 -8.74
C TRP A 54 -1.53 11.10 -7.54
N GLN A 55 -2.48 12.02 -7.70
CA GLN A 55 -3.28 12.49 -6.56
C GLN A 55 -4.63 11.78 -6.46
N ALA A 56 -5.03 11.39 -5.24
CA ALA A 56 -6.34 10.80 -4.99
C ALA A 56 -7.49 11.72 -5.44
N GLN A 57 -7.36 13.03 -5.22
CA GLN A 57 -8.33 14.02 -5.67
C GLN A 57 -8.46 14.08 -7.19
N ALA A 58 -7.35 13.86 -7.93
CA ALA A 58 -7.37 13.82 -9.38
C ALA A 58 -8.18 12.62 -9.89
N LEU A 59 -8.17 11.51 -9.16
CA LEU A 59 -9.01 10.34 -9.42
C LEU A 59 -10.45 10.51 -8.91
N GLY A 60 -10.76 11.58 -8.16
CA GLY A 60 -12.05 11.77 -7.51
C GLY A 60 -12.28 10.86 -6.30
N ALA A 61 -11.23 10.25 -5.73
CA ALA A 61 -11.32 9.33 -4.59
C ALA A 61 -10.83 9.98 -3.29
N ALA A 62 -11.29 9.48 -2.13
CA ALA A 62 -10.84 9.96 -0.83
C ALA A 62 -9.36 9.60 -0.53
N SER A 63 -8.88 8.50 -1.10
CA SER A 63 -7.50 8.04 -1.05
C SER A 63 -7.20 7.19 -2.26
N ALA A 64 -5.93 7.08 -2.63
CA ALA A 64 -5.49 6.23 -3.74
C ALA A 64 -4.16 5.55 -3.42
N CYS A 65 -4.02 4.32 -3.90
CA CYS A 65 -2.73 3.65 -4.02
C CYS A 65 -2.55 3.23 -5.47
N ILE A 66 -1.67 3.92 -6.19
CA ILE A 66 -1.46 3.69 -7.62
C ILE A 66 -0.37 2.65 -7.77
N THR A 67 -0.74 1.45 -8.20
CA THR A 67 0.21 0.33 -8.25
C THR A 67 1.11 0.43 -9.48
N GLY A 68 2.42 0.28 -9.29
CA GLY A 68 3.42 0.29 -10.35
C GLY A 68 4.27 -0.97 -10.41
N GLY A 69 3.88 -2.03 -9.69
CA GLY A 69 4.59 -3.31 -9.67
C GLY A 69 4.85 -3.95 -11.04
N ASP A 70 4.11 -3.59 -12.09
CA ASP A 70 4.31 -4.09 -13.46
C ASP A 70 5.41 -3.37 -14.25
N GLU A 71 5.91 -2.23 -13.75
CA GLU A 71 6.99 -1.49 -14.40
C GLU A 71 8.33 -2.21 -14.22
N ALA A 72 9.27 -2.01 -15.13
CA ALA A 72 10.62 -2.58 -15.01
C ALA A 72 11.45 -1.85 -13.94
N GLY A 73 12.46 -2.55 -13.39
CA GLY A 73 13.44 -1.95 -12.49
C GLY A 73 13.70 -2.77 -11.22
N PRO A 74 14.66 -2.36 -10.38
CA PRO A 74 15.07 -3.13 -9.20
C PRO A 74 14.05 -3.10 -8.05
N LEU A 75 13.08 -2.18 -8.09
CA LEU A 75 12.08 -1.98 -7.04
C LEU A 75 10.66 -2.17 -7.60
N ALA A 76 9.75 -2.59 -6.74
CA ALA A 76 8.30 -2.55 -6.98
C ALA A 76 7.72 -1.29 -6.33
N LEU A 77 7.37 -0.30 -7.16
CA LEU A 77 7.03 1.06 -6.73
C LEU A 77 5.54 1.34 -6.88
N ASP A 78 4.88 1.63 -5.77
CA ASP A 78 3.50 2.12 -5.76
C ASP A 78 3.47 3.55 -5.22
N TRP A 79 2.52 4.37 -5.64
CA TRP A 79 2.34 5.71 -5.10
C TRP A 79 1.15 5.75 -4.16
N LEU A 80 1.37 6.21 -2.93
CA LEU A 80 0.36 6.37 -1.89
C LEU A 80 -0.08 7.82 -1.80
N SER A 81 -1.39 8.06 -1.81
CA SER A 81 -2.02 9.36 -1.60
C SER A 81 -3.19 9.18 -0.62
N THR A 82 -2.94 9.47 0.66
CA THR A 82 -3.93 9.33 1.75
C THR A 82 -3.81 10.51 2.72
N PRO A 83 -4.80 10.75 3.61
CA PRO A 83 -4.67 11.73 4.68
C PRO A 83 -3.55 11.43 5.68
N GLN A 84 -3.16 10.17 5.85
CA GLN A 84 -2.17 9.76 6.85
C GLN A 84 -0.73 9.83 6.32
N ALA A 85 -0.56 9.55 5.03
CA ALA A 85 0.74 9.50 4.38
C ALA A 85 0.64 9.70 2.86
N GLN A 86 1.68 10.31 2.29
CA GLN A 86 1.85 10.47 0.85
C GLN A 86 3.29 10.18 0.45
N GLY A 87 3.48 9.45 -0.65
CA GLY A 87 4.81 9.15 -1.19
C GLY A 87 4.89 7.81 -1.92
N TRP A 88 6.10 7.46 -2.35
CA TRP A 88 6.42 6.19 -2.98
C TRP A 88 6.55 5.08 -1.95
N LEU A 89 5.65 4.11 -2.02
CA LEU A 89 5.71 2.88 -1.25
C LEU A 89 6.49 1.83 -2.04
N ALA A 90 7.71 1.52 -1.60
CA ALA A 90 8.65 0.69 -2.34
C ALA A 90 9.06 -0.56 -1.56
N LEU A 91 9.44 -1.61 -2.29
CA LEU A 91 10.17 -2.79 -1.79
C LEU A 91 11.04 -3.41 -2.90
N PRO A 92 12.06 -4.21 -2.57
CA PRO A 92 12.87 -4.91 -3.57
C PRO A 92 12.01 -5.78 -4.47
N ARG A 93 12.21 -5.69 -5.79
CA ARG A 93 11.47 -6.52 -6.74
C ARG A 93 11.78 -7.99 -6.50
N ARG A 94 10.73 -8.82 -6.51
CA ARG A 94 10.87 -10.28 -6.53
C ARG A 94 10.75 -10.77 -7.96
N ASP A 95 11.73 -11.54 -8.41
CA ASP A 95 11.58 -12.31 -9.64
C ASP A 95 10.52 -13.37 -9.42
N ALA A 96 9.45 -13.34 -10.23
CA ALA A 96 8.29 -14.20 -10.03
C ALA A 96 7.80 -14.75 -11.36
N GLY A 97 7.59 -16.06 -11.39
CA GLY A 97 6.89 -16.75 -12.49
C GLY A 97 5.36 -16.69 -12.36
N ASN A 98 4.84 -16.14 -11.26
CA ASN A 98 3.43 -16.19 -10.87
C ASN A 98 2.81 -14.81 -10.57
N GLY A 99 2.89 -13.88 -11.53
CA GLY A 99 2.33 -12.53 -11.37
C GLY A 99 0.82 -12.40 -11.64
N HIS A 100 0.09 -13.48 -11.94
CA HIS A 100 -1.33 -13.34 -12.27
C HIS A 100 -2.17 -13.06 -11.02
N GLY A 101 -3.02 -12.03 -11.09
CA GLY A 101 -3.92 -11.65 -9.99
C GLY A 101 -3.30 -10.77 -8.90
N THR A 102 -2.11 -10.18 -9.12
CA THR A 102 -1.46 -9.26 -8.18
C THR A 102 -2.33 -8.05 -7.83
N GLY A 103 -2.97 -7.43 -8.83
CA GLY A 103 -3.91 -6.31 -8.63
C GLY A 103 -5.10 -6.69 -7.74
N CYS A 104 -5.83 -7.75 -8.11
CA CYS A 104 -6.95 -8.26 -7.32
C CYS A 104 -6.53 -8.65 -5.90
N CYS A 105 -5.37 -9.28 -5.73
CA CYS A 105 -4.81 -9.64 -4.43
C CYS A 105 -4.52 -8.39 -3.59
N PHE A 106 -3.94 -7.34 -4.20
CA PHE A 106 -3.68 -6.07 -3.54
C PHE A 106 -4.98 -5.40 -3.09
N ALA A 107 -5.95 -5.22 -3.99
CA ALA A 107 -7.23 -4.61 -3.68
C ALA A 107 -7.99 -5.39 -2.58
N THR A 108 -7.97 -6.72 -2.65
CA THR A 108 -8.59 -7.60 -1.64
C THR A 108 -7.89 -7.49 -0.29
N GLY A 109 -6.56 -7.52 -0.26
CA GLY A 109 -5.78 -7.35 0.97
C GLY A 109 -6.02 -6.00 1.62
N LEU A 110 -6.11 -4.94 0.82
CA LEU A 110 -6.41 -3.59 1.28
C LEU A 110 -7.81 -3.51 1.88
N ALA A 111 -8.82 -4.05 1.17
CA ALA A 111 -10.20 -4.11 1.66
C ALA A 111 -10.31 -4.89 2.98
N ALA A 112 -9.62 -6.03 3.09
CA ALA A 112 -9.58 -6.84 4.30
C ALA A 112 -8.93 -6.10 5.47
N ALA A 113 -7.85 -5.36 5.24
CA ALA A 113 -7.21 -4.53 6.27
C ALA A 113 -8.12 -3.39 6.73
N LEU A 114 -8.78 -2.67 5.80
CA LEU A 114 -9.77 -1.65 6.15
C LEU A 114 -10.92 -2.23 6.99
N ALA A 115 -11.43 -3.41 6.63
CA ALA A 115 -12.48 -4.10 7.38
C ALA A 115 -12.05 -4.47 8.82
N ARG A 116 -10.74 -4.62 9.05
CA ARG A 116 -10.15 -4.85 10.39
C ARG A 116 -9.86 -3.57 11.17
N GLY A 117 -10.22 -2.40 10.64
CA GLY A 117 -10.08 -1.12 11.31
C GLY A 117 -8.72 -0.42 11.10
N PHE A 118 -7.91 -0.89 10.15
CA PHE A 118 -6.70 -0.16 9.74
C PHE A 118 -7.06 1.09 8.94
N VAL A 119 -6.22 2.13 9.06
CA VAL A 119 -6.31 3.33 8.22
C VAL A 119 -5.83 3.04 6.78
N PRO A 120 -6.21 3.84 5.77
CA PRO A 120 -5.80 3.63 4.37
C PRO A 120 -4.30 3.43 4.14
N ALA A 121 -3.43 4.20 4.81
CA ALA A 121 -1.99 4.05 4.68
C ALA A 121 -1.50 2.68 5.16
N ASP A 122 -1.90 2.26 6.37
CA ASP A 122 -1.55 0.94 6.92
C ASP A 122 -2.14 -0.20 6.08
N ALA A 123 -3.37 -0.04 5.58
CA ALA A 123 -4.02 -1.01 4.72
C ALA A 123 -3.26 -1.22 3.40
N ALA A 124 -2.73 -0.15 2.80
CA ALA A 124 -1.89 -0.23 1.61
C ALA A 124 -0.55 -0.94 1.87
N VAL A 125 0.07 -0.68 3.04
CA VAL A 125 1.27 -1.41 3.49
C VAL A 125 1.00 -2.90 3.59
N LEU A 126 -0.06 -3.29 4.31
CA LEU A 126 -0.44 -4.70 4.49
C LEU A 126 -0.80 -5.39 3.16
N ALA A 127 -1.51 -4.69 2.27
CA ALA A 127 -1.85 -5.18 0.94
C ALA A 127 -0.59 -5.44 0.09
N LYS A 128 0.37 -4.52 0.11
CA LYS A 128 1.65 -4.67 -0.59
C LYS A 128 2.44 -5.86 -0.06
N MET A 129 2.55 -5.98 1.28
CA MET A 129 3.19 -7.12 1.92
C MET A 129 2.53 -8.45 1.52
N LEU A 130 1.20 -8.53 1.59
CA LEU A 130 0.43 -9.73 1.24
C LEU A 130 0.68 -10.13 -0.22
N THR A 131 0.53 -9.20 -1.16
CA THR A 131 0.73 -9.47 -2.59
C THR A 131 2.16 -9.91 -2.88
N THR A 132 3.16 -9.22 -2.33
CA THR A 132 4.58 -9.58 -2.51
C THR A 132 4.94 -10.91 -1.85
N SER A 133 4.26 -11.30 -0.76
CA SER A 133 4.46 -12.60 -0.13
C SER A 133 4.16 -13.77 -1.08
N GLY A 134 3.16 -13.58 -1.95
CA GLY A 134 2.71 -14.59 -2.88
C GLY A 134 3.44 -14.61 -4.21
N LEU A 135 4.36 -13.68 -4.42
CA LEU A 135 5.26 -13.66 -5.58
C LEU A 135 6.47 -14.53 -5.29
N HIS A 136 6.64 -15.60 -6.06
CA HIS A 136 7.79 -16.47 -5.97
C HIS A 136 8.08 -17.13 -7.33
N SER A 137 9.28 -17.67 -7.48
CA SER A 137 9.57 -18.58 -8.60
C SER A 137 8.72 -19.83 -8.42
N ALA A 138 7.61 -19.93 -9.17
CA ALA A 138 6.75 -21.09 -9.21
C ALA A 138 6.83 -21.70 -10.61
N THR A 139 6.84 -23.04 -10.70
CA THR A 139 6.53 -23.69 -11.96
C THR A 139 5.07 -23.37 -12.30
N PRO A 140 4.80 -22.70 -13.43
CA PRO A 140 3.43 -22.36 -13.76
C PRO A 140 2.61 -23.64 -14.01
N PRO A 141 1.31 -23.66 -13.63
CA PRO A 141 0.44 -24.80 -13.89
C PRO A 141 0.13 -25.01 -15.39
N GLY A 142 0.63 -24.12 -16.26
CA GLY A 142 0.47 -24.14 -17.71
C GLY A 142 1.49 -23.23 -18.40
N ALA A 143 1.23 -22.81 -19.63
CA ALA A 143 2.18 -22.02 -20.45
C ALA A 143 2.29 -20.52 -20.10
N GLY A 144 1.47 -20.03 -19.16
CA GLY A 144 1.45 -18.61 -18.75
C GLY A 144 1.88 -18.42 -17.29
N ALA A 145 1.92 -17.17 -16.83
CA ALA A 145 2.24 -16.89 -15.42
C ALA A 145 1.23 -17.55 -14.48
N GLY A 146 1.72 -18.22 -13.43
CA GLY A 146 0.86 -18.79 -12.39
C GLY A 146 0.12 -17.72 -11.56
N PRO A 147 -0.90 -18.11 -10.78
CA PRO A 147 -1.56 -17.20 -9.85
C PRO A 147 -0.63 -16.82 -8.69
N VAL A 148 -0.79 -15.61 -8.18
CA VAL A 148 -0.20 -15.19 -6.91
C VAL A 148 -0.71 -16.09 -5.77
N GLN A 149 0.16 -16.50 -4.86
CA GLN A 149 -0.18 -17.39 -3.74
C GLN A 149 0.25 -16.81 -2.39
N PRO A 150 -0.51 -15.86 -1.83
CA PRO A 150 -0.14 -15.18 -0.59
C PRO A 150 -0.02 -16.15 0.60
N ARG A 151 0.98 -15.93 1.45
CA ARG A 151 1.21 -16.77 2.64
C ARG A 151 0.47 -16.17 3.84
N ALA A 152 -0.14 -17.00 4.68
CA ALA A 152 -0.91 -16.53 5.85
C ALA A 152 -0.04 -15.81 6.91
N ASP A 153 1.24 -16.15 6.99
CA ASP A 153 2.23 -15.64 7.93
C ASP A 153 3.03 -14.44 7.39
N PHE A 154 2.62 -13.85 6.25
CA PHE A 154 3.33 -12.75 5.58
C PHE A 154 3.69 -11.58 6.50
N ILE A 155 2.85 -11.31 7.50
CA ILE A 155 3.04 -10.19 8.44
C ILE A 155 4.28 -10.36 9.33
N HIS A 156 4.79 -11.58 9.47
CA HIS A 156 5.97 -11.89 10.29
C HIS A 156 7.28 -11.82 9.49
N ASP A 157 7.20 -11.61 8.18
CA ASP A 157 8.37 -11.54 7.31
C ASP A 157 8.82 -10.07 7.13
N PRO A 158 9.89 -9.63 7.81
CA PRO A 158 10.33 -8.24 7.74
C PRO A 158 10.85 -7.86 6.36
N SER A 159 11.21 -8.83 5.50
CA SER A 159 11.65 -8.55 4.13
C SER A 159 10.51 -8.04 3.24
N LEU A 160 9.26 -8.25 3.64
CA LEU A 160 8.08 -7.79 2.92
C LEU A 160 7.68 -6.36 3.30
N LEU A 161 8.23 -5.80 4.39
CA LEU A 161 7.86 -4.49 4.88
C LEU A 161 8.33 -3.39 3.90
N PRO A 162 7.41 -2.65 3.25
CA PRO A 162 7.80 -1.58 2.35
C PRO A 162 8.31 -0.36 3.11
N ALA A 163 9.10 0.46 2.42
CA ALA A 163 9.52 1.77 2.89
C ALA A 163 8.79 2.87 2.10
N LEU A 164 8.50 3.99 2.77
CA LEU A 164 7.87 5.17 2.16
C LEU A 164 8.95 6.21 1.84
N PHE A 165 8.92 6.75 0.63
CA PHE A 165 9.86 7.79 0.15
C PHE A 165 9.09 8.99 -0.38
N GLU A 166 9.58 10.20 -0.12
CA GLU A 166 8.97 11.42 -0.67
C GLU A 166 9.22 11.54 -2.19
N ALA A 167 10.41 11.16 -2.65
CA ALA A 167 10.81 11.12 -4.05
C ALA A 167 10.96 9.68 -4.56
N GLU A 168 10.89 9.47 -5.87
CA GLU A 168 10.97 8.13 -6.47
C GLU A 168 12.36 7.53 -6.18
N PRO A 169 12.45 6.41 -5.43
CA PRO A 169 13.73 5.87 -5.02
C PRO A 169 14.40 5.12 -6.18
N GLY A 170 15.69 5.39 -6.42
CA GLY A 170 16.48 4.67 -7.42
C GLY A 170 17.03 3.32 -6.94
N ALA A 171 17.11 3.10 -5.63
CA ALA A 171 17.65 1.88 -5.04
C ALA A 171 17.02 1.58 -3.67
N TRP A 172 17.07 0.32 -3.25
CA TRP A 172 16.68 -0.06 -1.89
C TRP A 172 17.70 0.52 -0.91
N PRO A 173 17.27 1.19 0.18
CA PRO A 173 18.19 1.75 1.14
C PRO A 173 19.01 0.62 1.76
N THR A 174 20.33 0.78 1.76
CA THR A 174 21.19 -0.08 2.56
C THR A 174 20.77 0.10 4.02
N PRO A 175 20.48 -0.99 4.76
CA PRO A 175 20.23 -0.89 6.18
C PRO A 175 21.39 -0.12 6.81
N GLY A 176 21.08 1.04 7.40
CA GLY A 176 22.08 1.78 8.15
C GLY A 176 22.64 0.89 9.26
N ALA A 177 23.91 1.09 9.63
CA ALA A 177 24.43 0.48 10.84
C ALA A 177 23.55 0.94 12.01
N CYS A 178 22.67 0.05 12.48
CA CYS A 178 21.78 0.36 13.57
C CYS A 178 22.64 0.45 14.84
N SER A 179 22.91 1.67 15.30
CA SER A 179 23.63 1.90 16.56
C SER A 179 22.77 1.57 17.79
N MET A 180 21.48 1.30 17.59
CA MET A 180 20.57 0.83 18.63
C MET A 180 20.96 -0.58 19.06
N ARG A 181 21.81 -0.65 20.09
CA ARG A 181 22.01 -1.84 20.91
C ARG A 181 21.23 -1.63 22.20
N GLY A 182 20.13 -2.35 22.39
CA GLY A 182 19.36 -2.26 23.63
C GLY A 182 17.91 -2.66 23.48
N LEU A 183 17.22 -2.70 24.64
CA LEU A 183 15.77 -2.87 24.72
C LEU A 183 15.07 -1.72 24.01
N TYR A 184 13.98 -2.04 23.32
CA TYR A 184 13.04 -1.07 22.74
C TYR A 184 11.79 -1.06 23.61
N GLY A 185 11.58 0.02 24.36
CA GLY A 185 10.42 0.15 25.23
C GLY A 185 9.20 0.56 24.43
N ILE A 186 8.08 -0.17 24.54
CA ILE A 186 6.77 0.28 24.04
C ILE A 186 5.88 0.48 25.26
N THR A 187 5.31 1.68 25.40
CA THR A 187 4.39 2.01 26.49
C THR A 187 3.31 2.95 25.98
N ASP A 188 2.12 2.91 26.56
CA ASP A 188 1.03 3.88 26.33
C ASP A 188 0.93 4.92 27.45
N ASP A 189 1.83 4.88 28.42
CA ASP A 189 1.93 5.83 29.54
C ASP A 189 3.22 6.65 29.45
N GLY A 190 3.08 7.97 29.46
CA GLY A 190 4.19 8.92 29.44
C GLY A 190 5.07 8.85 30.70
N ARG A 191 4.52 8.45 31.85
CA ARG A 191 5.32 8.23 33.08
C ARG A 191 6.23 7.03 32.93
N HIS A 192 5.68 5.92 32.48
CA HIS A 192 6.45 4.71 32.20
C HIS A 192 7.48 4.94 31.08
N ALA A 193 7.19 5.81 30.10
CA ALA A 193 8.18 6.20 29.10
C ALA A 193 9.38 6.91 29.73
N ALA A 194 9.13 7.86 30.65
CA ALA A 194 10.18 8.54 31.40
C ALA A 194 10.98 7.59 32.31
N GLU A 195 10.32 6.62 32.94
CA GLU A 195 10.97 5.59 33.76
C GLU A 195 11.91 4.70 32.93
N LEU A 196 11.46 4.25 31.76
CA LEU A 196 12.29 3.45 30.84
C LEU A 196 13.51 4.25 30.37
N MET A 197 13.33 5.52 30.01
CA MET A 197 14.44 6.40 29.65
C MET A 197 15.42 6.60 30.81
N ALA A 198 14.92 6.77 32.04
CA ALA A 198 15.75 6.88 33.24
C ALA A 198 16.53 5.59 33.56
N GLN A 199 16.01 4.42 33.16
CA GLN A 199 16.69 3.13 33.26
C GLN A 199 17.70 2.87 32.14
N GLY A 200 17.94 3.84 31.26
CA GLY A 200 18.91 3.73 30.18
C GLY A 200 18.40 3.03 28.93
N VAL A 201 17.07 2.88 28.77
CA VAL A 201 16.47 2.44 27.51
C VAL A 201 16.62 3.59 26.51
N PRO A 202 17.47 3.45 25.48
CA PRO A 202 17.87 4.58 24.63
C PRO A 202 16.76 5.00 23.66
N THR A 203 15.72 4.18 23.50
CA THR A 203 14.60 4.46 22.62
C THR A 203 13.32 3.83 23.16
N VAL A 204 12.32 4.69 23.34
CA VAL A 204 10.99 4.32 23.82
C VAL A 204 9.96 4.84 22.81
N GLN A 205 9.09 3.97 22.31
CA GLN A 205 7.92 4.35 21.55
C GLN A 205 6.72 4.50 22.48
N LEU A 206 6.27 5.75 22.65
CA LEU A 206 5.00 6.04 23.30
C LEU A 206 3.86 5.78 22.31
N ARG A 207 3.06 4.75 22.56
CA ARG A 207 1.92 4.34 21.74
C ARG A 207 0.62 4.57 22.48
N LEU A 208 0.14 5.81 22.47
CA LEU A 208 -1.14 6.19 23.06
C LEU A 208 -2.30 5.55 22.27
N LYS A 209 -3.00 4.60 22.88
CA LYS A 209 -4.28 4.11 22.36
C LYS A 209 -5.40 4.93 23.00
N ARG A 210 -6.14 5.71 22.21
CA ARG A 210 -7.33 6.41 22.71
C ARG A 210 -8.45 5.41 23.00
N SER A 211 -9.17 5.64 24.09
CA SER A 211 -10.54 5.11 24.23
C SER A 211 -11.47 5.90 23.31
N ALA A 212 -12.60 5.32 22.91
CA ALA A 212 -13.51 5.87 21.90
C ALA A 212 -14.17 7.23 22.26
N ALA A 213 -13.87 7.82 23.42
CA ALA A 213 -14.55 9.00 23.94
C ALA A 213 -13.84 10.34 23.66
N ASP A 214 -12.58 10.35 23.17
CA ASP A 214 -11.81 11.59 22.99
C ASP A 214 -11.68 12.00 21.51
N THR A 215 -12.74 12.63 20.99
CA THR A 215 -12.84 13.13 19.61
C THR A 215 -12.44 14.59 19.41
N ASP A 216 -12.13 15.35 20.46
CA ASP A 216 -11.77 16.78 20.31
C ASP A 216 -10.26 17.02 20.44
N TRP A 217 -9.58 17.11 19.30
CA TRP A 217 -8.43 17.99 19.20
C TRP A 217 -8.56 18.88 17.95
N PRO A 218 -8.69 20.21 18.10
CA PRO A 218 -8.55 21.14 17.00
C PRO A 218 -7.06 21.36 16.76
N ALA A 219 -6.54 20.89 15.64
CA ALA A 219 -5.20 21.25 15.20
C ALA A 219 -5.15 22.77 14.95
N ARG A 220 -4.32 23.47 15.75
CA ARG A 220 -3.71 24.75 15.39
C ARG A 220 -2.23 24.50 15.14
#